data_AF-K7NQW6-F1
#
_entry.id   AF-K7NQW6-F1
#
_cell.length_a   1.000
_cell.length_b   1.000
_cell.length_c   1.000
_cell.angle_alpha   90.00
_cell.angle_beta   90.00
_cell.angle_gamma   90.00
#
_symmetry.space_group_name_H-M   'P 1'
#
loop_
_entity.id
_entity.type
_entity.pdbx_description
1 polymer ?
#
loop_
_entity_poly.entity_id
_entity_poly.type
_entity_poly.pdbx_seq_one_letter_code
_entity_poly.pdbx_strand_id
1 'polypeptide(L)'
;YLTHPCHPLEEVIGSWPEKPAAYREIAGKYSGELRALILRLLAAISEALGLDSNYLNKILGKHSHMMSINYYPPCPNPDLTIGAA
;
A
#
# COMPACT_ATOMS: atom_id res chain seq x y z
N TYR A 1 -2.64 8.69 -12.01
CA TYR A 1 -2.35 7.58 -11.08
C TYR A 1 -3.62 7.25 -10.32
N LEU A 2 -3.84 5.99 -9.97
CA LEU A 2 -5.00 5.55 -9.19
C LEU A 2 -4.54 5.26 -7.76
N THR A 3 -5.24 5.80 -6.76
CA THR A 3 -4.86 5.60 -5.36
C THR A 3 -6.01 4.98 -4.58
N HIS A 4 -5.71 3.90 -3.87
CA HIS A 4 -6.66 3.14 -3.06
C HIS A 4 -6.34 3.25 -1.58
N PRO A 5 -7.23 3.81 -0.75
CA PRO A 5 -7.24 3.51 0.66
C PRO A 5 -7.38 2.00 0.84
N CYS A 6 -6.58 1.41 1.72
CA CYS A 6 -6.43 -0.04 1.85
C CYS A 6 -6.72 -0.58 3.25
N HIS A 7 -6.91 0.28 4.25
CA HIS A 7 -7.19 -0.14 5.61
C HIS A 7 -8.10 0.88 6.33
N PRO A 8 -9.18 0.43 7.00
CA PRO A 8 -9.73 -0.95 6.99
C PRO A 8 -10.26 -1.35 5.61
N LEU A 9 -9.95 -2.58 5.14
CA LEU A 9 -10.20 -2.96 3.73
C LEU A 9 -11.71 -3.05 3.45
N GLU A 10 -12.46 -3.58 4.39
CA GLU A 10 -13.91 -3.73 4.40
C GLU A 10 -14.65 -2.41 4.22
N GLU A 11 -14.08 -1.30 4.70
CA GLU A 11 -14.69 0.04 4.59
C GLU A 11 -14.42 0.68 3.22
N VAL A 12 -13.32 0.30 2.56
CA VAL A 12 -12.77 1.04 1.42
C VAL A 12 -12.84 0.28 0.09
N ILE A 13 -12.91 -1.06 0.12
CA ILE A 13 -12.87 -1.90 -1.10
C ILE A 13 -14.02 -1.63 -2.06
N GLY A 14 -15.17 -1.18 -1.54
CA GLY A 14 -16.33 -0.78 -2.35
C GLY A 14 -16.06 0.44 -3.24
N SER A 15 -15.11 1.30 -2.85
CA SER A 15 -14.71 2.49 -3.62
C SER A 15 -13.77 2.18 -4.79
N TRP A 16 -13.19 0.98 -4.82
CA TRP A 16 -12.23 0.60 -5.85
C TRP A 16 -12.93 0.24 -7.18
N PRO A 17 -12.23 0.23 -8.33
CA PRO A 17 -12.82 -0.17 -9.61
C PRO A 17 -13.46 -1.56 -9.58
N GLU A 18 -14.63 -1.69 -10.21
CA GLU A 18 -15.31 -2.97 -10.38
C GLU A 18 -14.79 -3.76 -11.60
N LYS A 19 -14.13 -3.08 -12.54
CA LYS A 19 -13.53 -3.69 -13.73
C LYS A 19 -12.01 -3.65 -13.67
N PRO A 20 -11.32 -4.73 -14.06
CA PRO A 20 -11.89 -6.06 -14.40
C PRO A 20 -12.57 -6.72 -13.19
N ALA A 21 -13.50 -7.66 -13.40
CA ALA A 21 -14.34 -8.22 -12.32
C ALA A 21 -13.54 -8.81 -11.15
N ALA A 22 -12.37 -9.39 -11.44
CA ALA A 22 -11.46 -9.96 -10.43
C ALA A 22 -10.59 -8.91 -9.72
N TYR A 23 -10.65 -7.63 -10.11
CA TYR A 23 -9.74 -6.60 -9.63
C TYR A 23 -9.80 -6.44 -8.11
N ARG A 24 -11.00 -6.25 -7.55
CA ARG A 24 -11.18 -6.03 -6.11
C ARG A 24 -10.73 -7.23 -5.30
N GLU A 25 -11.02 -8.44 -5.77
CA GLU A 25 -10.59 -9.69 -5.12
C GLU A 25 -9.06 -9.79 -5.07
N ILE A 26 -8.41 -9.66 -6.23
CA ILE A 26 -6.95 -9.82 -6.36
C ILE A 26 -6.22 -8.70 -5.61
N ALA A 27 -6.57 -7.44 -5.88
CA ALA A 27 -5.94 -6.30 -5.23
C ALA A 27 -6.24 -6.27 -3.72
N GLY A 28 -7.41 -6.73 -3.30
CA GLY A 28 -7.82 -6.78 -1.89
C GLY A 28 -6.99 -7.81 -1.12
N LYS A 29 -6.82 -9.01 -1.69
CA LYS A 29 -5.91 -10.03 -1.14
C LYS A 29 -4.48 -9.51 -1.04
N TYR A 30 -3.97 -8.90 -2.11
CA TYR A 30 -2.64 -8.29 -2.11
C TYR A 30 -2.48 -7.23 -1.01
N SER A 31 -3.46 -6.34 -0.86
CA SER A 31 -3.48 -5.32 0.18
C SER A 31 -3.42 -5.91 1.59
N GLY A 32 -4.18 -6.98 1.85
CA GLY A 32 -4.16 -7.69 3.13
C GLY A 32 -2.80 -8.31 3.45
N GLU A 33 -2.18 -9.00 2.49
CA GLU A 33 -0.83 -9.58 2.65
C GLU A 33 0.23 -8.49 2.86
N LEU A 34 0.15 -7.39 2.11
CA LEU A 34 1.07 -6.26 2.26
C LEU A 34 0.94 -5.61 3.65
N ARG A 35 -0.29 -5.50 4.17
CA ARG A 35 -0.52 -5.03 5.54
C ARG A 35 0.13 -5.94 6.58
N ALA A 36 -0.01 -7.26 6.44
CA ALA A 36 0.63 -8.22 7.34
C ALA A 36 2.17 -8.16 7.25
N LEU A 37 2.73 -7.89 6.07
CA LEU A 37 4.16 -7.64 5.90
C LEU A 37 4.61 -6.35 6.59
N ILE A 38 3.90 -5.23 6.39
CA ILE A 38 4.21 -3.94 7.01
C ILE A 38 4.28 -4.06 8.53
N LEU A 39 3.29 -4.72 9.16
CA LEU A 39 3.28 -4.89 10.62
C LEU A 39 4.46 -5.73 11.13
N ARG A 40 4.89 -6.75 10.38
CA ARG A 40 6.09 -7.53 10.70
C ARG A 40 7.38 -6.71 10.57
N LEU A 41 7.49 -5.90 9.51
CA LEU A 41 8.64 -5.01 9.32
C LEU A 41 8.73 -3.95 10.41
N LEU A 42 7.60 -3.32 10.78
CA LEU A 42 7.54 -2.36 11.88
C LEU A 42 7.96 -3.01 13.21
N ALA A 43 7.61 -4.27 13.43
CA ALA A 43 8.06 -4.98 14.62
C ALA A 43 9.57 -5.22 14.62
N ALA A 44 10.13 -5.71 13.50
CA ALA A 44 11.56 -5.91 13.34
C ALA A 44 12.37 -4.60 13.46
N ILE A 45 11.86 -3.50 12.91
CA ILE A 45 12.50 -2.17 13.05
C ILE A 45 12.46 -1.73 14.53
N SER A 46 11.37 -1.98 15.24
CA SER A 46 11.29 -1.65 16.67
C SER A 46 12.37 -2.39 17.46
N GLU A 47 12.53 -3.69 17.23
CA GLU A 47 13.57 -4.52 17.85
C GLU A 47 14.98 -4.03 17.48
N ALA A 48 15.22 -3.71 16.20
CA ALA A 48 16.51 -3.20 15.73
C ALA A 48 16.91 -1.85 16.36
N LEU A 49 15.92 -1.07 16.78
CA LEU A 49 16.11 0.19 17.52
C LEU A 49 16.22 -0.01 19.04
N GLY A 50 16.17 -1.25 19.53
CA GLY A 50 16.21 -1.58 20.97
C GLY A 50 14.90 -1.28 21.72
N LEU A 51 13.78 -1.21 21.00
CA LEU A 51 12.44 -0.94 21.54
C LEU A 51 11.65 -2.23 21.74
N ASP A 52 10.53 -2.14 22.46
CA ASP A 52 9.49 -3.19 22.48
C ASP A 52 9.10 -3.53 21.04
N SER A 53 9.05 -4.82 20.69
CA SER A 53 8.79 -5.25 19.30
C SER A 53 7.45 -4.76 18.76
N ASN A 54 6.49 -4.40 19.62
CA ASN A 54 5.22 -3.84 19.21
C ASN A 54 5.18 -2.30 19.25
N TYR A 55 6.29 -1.62 19.54
CA TYR A 55 6.33 -0.17 19.73
C TYR A 55 5.87 0.61 18.50
N LEU A 56 6.50 0.40 17.33
CA LEU A 56 6.11 1.12 16.12
C LEU A 56 4.74 0.69 15.60
N ASN A 57 4.31 -0.54 15.85
CA ASN A 57 2.95 -0.97 15.53
C ASN A 57 1.89 -0.26 16.38
N LYS A 58 2.17 0.06 17.65
CA LYS A 58 1.23 0.86 18.47
C LYS A 58 1.09 2.29 17.96
N ILE A 59 2.19 2.87 17.48
CA ILE A 59 2.25 4.28 17.04
C ILE A 59 1.74 4.43 15.59
N LEU A 60 2.25 3.60 14.68
CA LEU A 60 2.04 3.69 13.24
C LEU A 60 1.10 2.62 12.70
N GLY A 61 0.85 1.55 13.45
CA GLY A 61 0.05 0.42 12.98
C GLY A 61 -1.43 0.74 12.81
N LYS A 62 -1.92 1.92 13.19
CA LYS A 62 -3.26 2.40 12.80
C LYS A 62 -3.25 3.39 11.64
N HIS A 63 -2.10 3.75 11.10
CA HIS A 63 -2.00 4.69 9.99
C HIS A 63 -2.62 4.14 8.70
N SER A 64 -3.04 5.07 7.85
CA SER A 64 -3.63 4.74 6.55
C SER A 64 -2.63 3.97 5.70
N HIS A 65 -3.07 2.82 5.23
CA HIS A 65 -2.39 2.07 4.18
C HIS A 65 -2.97 2.57 2.85
N MET A 66 -2.13 3.03 1.94
CA MET A 66 -2.52 3.48 0.62
C MET A 66 -1.77 2.68 -0.45
N MET A 67 -2.46 2.29 -1.51
CA MET A 67 -1.86 1.68 -2.69
C MET A 67 -1.94 2.66 -3.86
N SER A 68 -0.80 3.04 -4.41
CA SER A 68 -0.71 3.87 -5.62
C SER A 68 -0.40 2.98 -6.82
N ILE A 69 -1.24 3.09 -7.85
CA ILE A 69 -1.13 2.34 -9.10
C ILE A 69 -0.78 3.33 -10.19
N ASN A 70 0.42 3.14 -10.73
CA ASN A 70 1.00 4.04 -11.71
C ASN A 70 1.00 3.37 -13.08
N TYR A 71 0.58 4.12 -14.09
CA TYR A 71 0.69 3.74 -15.49
C TYR A 71 1.50 4.82 -16.19
N TYR A 72 2.68 4.46 -16.67
CA TYR A 72 3.59 5.36 -17.38
C TYR A 72 3.57 5.01 -18.87
N PRO A 73 2.81 5.75 -19.71
CA PRO A 73 2.77 5.49 -21.14
C PRO A 73 4.13 5.80 -21.80
N PRO A 74 4.39 5.28 -23.02
CA PRO A 74 5.58 5.62 -23.78
C PRO A 74 5.77 7.13 -23.91
N CYS A 75 7.00 7.60 -23.68
CA CYS A 75 7.36 9.01 -23.77
C CYS A 75 8.23 9.26 -25.01
N PRO A 76 7.91 10.26 -25.86
CA PRO A 76 8.74 10.60 -27.02
C PRO A 76 10.14 11.10 -26.65
N ASN A 77 10.29 11.75 -25.48
CA ASN A 77 11.54 12.33 -24.99
C ASN A 77 11.82 11.86 -23.55
N PRO A 78 12.20 10.58 -23.35
CA PRO A 78 12.36 10.01 -22.01
C PRO A 78 13.49 10.67 -21.22
N ASP A 79 14.54 11.16 -21.88
CA ASP A 79 15.67 11.82 -21.22
C ASP A 79 15.31 13.18 -20.60
N LEU A 80 14.17 13.76 -21.01
CA LEU A 80 13.68 15.06 -20.53
C LEU A 80 12.44 14.93 -19.65
N THR A 81 11.98 13.71 -19.38
CA THR A 81 10.68 13.48 -18.71
C THR A 81 10.83 12.51 -17.54
N ILE A 82 10.20 12.83 -16.41
CA ILE A 82 10.11 11.95 -15.25
C ILE A 82 8.66 11.49 -15.09
N GLY A 83 8.45 10.18 -14.95
CA GLY A 83 7.11 9.60 -14.86
C GLY A 83 6.37 9.92 -13.55
N ALA A 84 7.10 10.00 -12.43
CA ALA A 84 6.57 10.39 -11.13
C ALA A 84 7.63 11.16 -10.35
N ALA A 85 7.20 12.26 -9.70
CA ALA A 85 8.02 13.09 -8.82
C ALA A 85 7.80 12.69 -7.36
#